data_AF-A0A8B8ZI24-F1
#
_entry.id   AF-A0A8B8ZI24-F1
#
_cell.length_a   1.000
_cell.length_b   1.000
_cell.length_c   1.000
_cell.angle_alpha   90.00
_cell.angle_beta   90.00
_cell.angle_gamma   90.00
#
_symmetry.space_group_name_H-M   'P 1'
#
loop_
_entity.id
_entity.type
_entity.pdbx_description
1 polymer ?
#
loop_
_entity_poly.entity_id
_entity_poly.type
_entity_poly.pdbx_seq_one_letter_code
_entity_poly.pdbx_strand_id
1 'polypeptide(L)'
;MAAHRQWDDRYGLNDAKATVLAFRLLRHHGYPVSAGVLMALEDGEKSFYECFSVDSPTNISAMLNLYRCSRTGFPTESKIMGEAQEFARSQLLNVLSEGNPTLLQPNNLGIEVNFALELPRQGLLPRLKTISTVRQLWPGNESTRKYLQLAKLDFQKLQKLYQQELEEFESGRRLQVPLRRKQNGCILH
;
A
#
# COMPACT_ATOMS: atom_id res chain seq x y z
N MET A 1 14.82 -18.43 8.62
CA MET A 1 14.93 -18.92 7.23
C MET A 1 14.11 -17.99 6.34
N ALA A 2 14.66 -17.53 5.21
CA ALA A 2 14.00 -16.53 4.38
C ALA A 2 12.77 -17.13 3.66
N ALA A 3 11.63 -16.41 3.69
CA ALA A 3 10.35 -16.88 3.17
C ALA A 3 10.37 -17.33 1.70
N HIS A 4 11.30 -16.81 0.88
CA HIS A 4 11.45 -17.23 -0.52
C HIS A 4 11.86 -18.70 -0.69
N ARG A 5 12.49 -19.33 0.33
CA ARG A 5 12.91 -20.75 0.24
C ARG A 5 11.76 -21.73 0.43
N GLN A 6 10.65 -21.27 1.00
CA GLN A 6 9.44 -22.07 1.23
C GLN A 6 8.35 -21.79 0.19
N TRP A 7 8.61 -20.87 -0.74
CA TRP A 7 7.64 -20.45 -1.74
C TRP A 7 7.58 -21.48 -2.87
N ASP A 8 6.40 -22.07 -3.06
CA ASP A 8 6.08 -22.88 -4.24
C ASP A 8 5.32 -22.03 -5.26
N ASP A 9 5.76 -21.99 -6.52
CA ASP A 9 5.10 -21.17 -7.55
C ASP A 9 3.71 -21.66 -7.94
N ARG A 10 3.38 -22.92 -7.64
CA ARG A 10 2.05 -23.49 -7.82
C ARG A 10 1.21 -23.31 -6.57
N TYR A 11 1.70 -23.72 -5.41
CA TYR A 11 0.88 -23.83 -4.20
C TYR A 11 1.10 -22.73 -3.15
N GLY A 12 2.13 -21.90 -3.33
CA GLY A 12 2.47 -20.83 -2.40
C GLY A 12 2.91 -21.37 -1.05
N LEU A 13 2.25 -20.91 0.01
CA LEU A 13 2.37 -21.42 1.38
C LEU A 13 1.12 -22.26 1.72
N ASN A 14 1.22 -23.14 2.72
CA ASN A 14 0.14 -24.05 3.15
C ASN A 14 -1.11 -23.36 3.74
N ASP A 15 -1.17 -22.02 3.75
CA ASP A 15 -2.32 -21.23 4.22
C ASP A 15 -2.63 -20.10 3.23
N ALA A 16 -3.89 -19.97 2.82
CA ALA A 16 -4.31 -19.01 1.81
C ALA A 16 -4.00 -17.55 2.19
N LYS A 17 -4.18 -17.19 3.46
CA LYS A 17 -3.96 -15.81 3.95
C LYS A 17 -2.46 -15.49 3.98
N ALA A 18 -1.64 -16.43 4.44
CA ALA A 18 -0.20 -16.34 4.40
C ALA A 18 0.33 -16.25 2.97
N THR A 19 -0.20 -17.06 2.05
CA THR A 19 0.17 -17.08 0.63
C THR A 19 -0.09 -15.74 -0.03
N VAL A 20 -1.27 -15.15 0.17
CA VAL A 20 -1.60 -13.81 -0.34
C VAL A 20 -0.64 -12.74 0.17
N LEU A 21 -0.30 -12.79 1.46
CA LEU A 21 0.62 -11.84 2.06
C LEU A 21 2.05 -12.01 1.49
N ALA A 22 2.54 -13.25 1.45
CA ALA A 22 3.86 -13.58 0.94
C ALA A 22 4.00 -13.21 -0.54
N PHE A 23 3.01 -13.56 -1.36
CA PHE A 23 2.93 -13.16 -2.77
C PHE A 23 3.10 -11.65 -2.95
N ARG A 24 2.30 -10.86 -2.21
CA ARG A 24 2.34 -9.40 -2.29
C ARG A 24 3.72 -8.85 -1.92
N LEU A 25 4.33 -9.39 -0.86
CA LEU A 25 5.66 -8.96 -0.41
C LEU A 25 6.74 -9.33 -1.43
N LEU A 26 6.72 -10.56 -1.95
CA LEU A 26 7.65 -11.03 -2.97
C LEU A 26 7.61 -10.14 -4.20
N ARG A 27 6.41 -9.85 -4.74
CA ARG A 27 6.27 -8.91 -5.87
C ARG A 27 6.73 -7.50 -5.55
N HIS A 28 6.44 -7.00 -4.35
CA HIS A 28 6.88 -5.66 -3.95
C HIS A 28 8.41 -5.53 -3.89
N HIS A 29 9.11 -6.63 -3.61
CA HIS A 29 10.57 -6.71 -3.59
C HIS A 29 11.18 -7.17 -4.93
N GLY A 30 10.39 -7.23 -6.00
CA GLY A 30 10.87 -7.51 -7.36
C GLY A 30 11.00 -9.00 -7.71
N TYR A 31 10.48 -9.91 -6.88
CA TYR A 31 10.46 -11.33 -7.22
C TYR A 31 9.31 -11.64 -8.20
N PRO A 32 9.59 -12.33 -9.32
CA PRO A 32 8.61 -12.59 -10.38
C PRO A 32 7.74 -13.83 -10.07
N VAL A 33 7.05 -13.82 -8.93
CA VAL A 33 6.14 -14.92 -8.54
C VAL A 33 4.84 -14.87 -9.34
N SER A 34 4.31 -16.03 -9.77
CA SER A 34 3.12 -16.15 -10.64
C SER A 34 1.81 -15.97 -9.88
N ALA A 35 0.84 -15.28 -10.48
CA ALA A 35 -0.52 -15.14 -9.95
C ALA A 35 -1.30 -16.48 -9.92
N GLY A 36 -0.78 -17.51 -10.59
CA GLY A 36 -1.38 -18.85 -10.61
C GLY A 36 -1.63 -19.45 -9.23
N VAL A 37 -0.86 -19.01 -8.23
CA VAL A 37 -1.03 -19.40 -6.82
C VAL A 37 -2.41 -19.04 -6.26
N LEU A 38 -3.09 -18.02 -6.80
CA LEU A 38 -4.45 -17.65 -6.39
C LEU A 38 -5.52 -18.62 -6.93
N MET A 39 -5.21 -19.33 -8.02
CA MET A 39 -6.10 -20.36 -8.59
C MET A 39 -5.77 -21.74 -8.05
N ALA A 40 -4.51 -22.04 -7.78
CA ALA A 40 -4.08 -23.36 -7.31
C ALA A 40 -4.58 -23.74 -5.91
N LEU A 41 -5.11 -22.77 -5.18
CA LEU A 41 -5.76 -22.98 -3.88
C LEU A 41 -7.26 -23.31 -4.03
N GLU A 42 -7.78 -23.41 -5.26
CA GLU A 42 -9.01 -24.13 -5.55
C GLU A 42 -8.73 -25.64 -5.42
N ASP A 43 -8.85 -26.16 -4.21
CA ASP A 43 -8.97 -27.60 -4.01
C ASP A 43 -10.36 -28.03 -4.48
N GLY A 44 -10.49 -29.21 -5.10
CA GLY A 44 -11.66 -29.62 -5.91
C GLY A 44 -13.05 -29.60 -5.23
N GLU A 45 -13.13 -29.24 -3.95
CA GLU A 45 -14.36 -29.03 -3.18
C GLU A 45 -14.61 -27.58 -2.72
N LYS A 46 -13.61 -26.68 -2.75
CA LYS A 46 -13.72 -25.32 -2.19
C LYS A 46 -13.01 -24.29 -3.07
N SER A 47 -13.71 -23.20 -3.39
CA SER A 47 -13.07 -22.06 -4.04
C SER A 47 -12.04 -21.41 -3.10
N PHE A 48 -10.88 -20.97 -3.64
CA PHE A 48 -9.88 -20.20 -2.90
C PHE A 48 -10.50 -19.02 -2.11
N TYR A 49 -11.55 -18.43 -2.66
CA TYR A 49 -12.27 -17.31 -2.06
C TYR A 49 -13.07 -17.69 -0.81
N GLU A 50 -13.45 -18.96 -0.63
CA GLU A 50 -14.12 -19.44 0.58
C GLU A 50 -13.22 -19.39 1.82
N CYS A 51 -11.89 -19.35 1.64
CA CYS A 51 -10.94 -19.14 2.72
C CYS A 51 -10.98 -17.70 3.30
N PHE A 52 -11.68 -16.78 2.63
CA PHE A 52 -11.78 -15.38 2.99
C PHE A 52 -13.20 -15.03 3.44
N SER A 53 -13.46 -15.18 4.73
CA SER A 53 -14.65 -14.62 5.37
C SER A 53 -14.42 -13.17 5.82
N VAL A 54 -15.49 -12.51 6.28
CA VAL A 54 -15.44 -11.14 6.84
C VAL A 54 -16.14 -11.04 8.20
N ASP A 55 -16.20 -12.15 8.91
CA ASP A 55 -16.85 -12.36 10.22
C ASP A 55 -16.00 -11.92 11.43
N SER A 56 -14.71 -11.66 11.23
CA SER A 56 -13.79 -11.21 12.28
C SER A 56 -12.81 -10.13 11.79
N PRO A 57 -12.25 -9.29 12.68
CA PRO A 57 -11.25 -8.29 12.29
C PRO A 57 -10.04 -8.88 11.58
N THR A 58 -9.59 -10.07 12.02
CA THR A 58 -8.48 -10.80 11.39
C THR A 58 -8.80 -11.22 9.96
N ASN A 59 -10.04 -11.69 9.73
CA ASN A 59 -10.48 -12.13 8.41
C ASN A 59 -10.70 -10.94 7.46
N ILE A 60 -11.23 -9.82 7.96
CA ILE A 60 -11.30 -8.57 7.22
C ILE A 60 -9.89 -8.07 6.84
N SER A 61 -8.91 -8.17 7.74
CA SER A 61 -7.52 -7.83 7.42
C SER A 61 -6.92 -8.74 6.34
N ALA A 62 -7.26 -10.04 6.36
CA ALA A 62 -6.86 -10.97 5.31
C ALA A 62 -7.53 -10.62 3.96
N MET A 63 -8.82 -10.29 3.95
CA MET A 63 -9.54 -9.81 2.76
C MET A 63 -8.93 -8.53 2.20
N LEU A 64 -8.57 -7.59 3.08
CA LEU A 64 -7.86 -6.38 2.72
C LEU A 64 -6.52 -6.70 2.05
N ASN A 65 -5.77 -7.68 2.57
CA ASN A 65 -4.53 -8.15 1.94
C ASN A 65 -4.76 -8.79 0.58
N LEU A 66 -5.87 -9.51 0.36
CA LEU A 66 -6.24 -10.03 -0.96
C LEU A 66 -6.52 -8.91 -1.95
N TYR A 67 -7.33 -7.92 -1.55
CA TYR A 67 -7.51 -6.68 -2.32
C TYR A 67 -6.18 -5.95 -2.55
N ARG A 68 -5.20 -6.15 -1.66
CA ARG A 68 -3.85 -5.62 -1.87
C ARG A 68 -3.01 -6.41 -2.86
N CYS A 69 -3.06 -7.71 -2.79
CA CYS A 69 -2.39 -8.62 -3.68
C CYS A 69 -2.85 -8.40 -5.13
N SER A 70 -4.16 -8.35 -5.38
CA SER A 70 -4.74 -8.21 -6.73
C SER A 70 -4.23 -7.01 -7.53
N ARG A 71 -3.84 -5.94 -6.84
CA ARG A 71 -3.33 -4.69 -7.44
C ARG A 71 -1.84 -4.72 -7.78
N THR A 72 -1.19 -5.88 -7.62
CA THR A 72 0.21 -6.12 -7.99
C THR A 72 0.33 -7.00 -9.25
N GLY A 73 -0.77 -7.15 -9.98
CA GLY A 73 -0.86 -7.92 -11.23
C GLY A 73 -0.03 -7.34 -12.38
N PHE A 74 0.53 -8.23 -13.20
CA PHE A 74 1.06 -7.87 -14.50
C PHE A 74 -0.06 -7.85 -15.56
N PRO A 75 0.10 -7.14 -16.69
CA PRO A 75 -0.91 -7.10 -17.75
C PRO A 75 -1.36 -8.49 -18.24
N THR A 76 -0.44 -9.46 -18.27
CA THR A 76 -0.69 -10.86 -18.68
C THR A 76 -1.57 -11.64 -17.70
N GLU A 77 -1.75 -11.15 -16.48
CA GLU A 77 -2.49 -11.81 -15.40
C GLU A 77 -3.79 -11.07 -15.05
N SER A 78 -4.22 -10.15 -15.93
CA SER A 78 -5.33 -9.22 -15.70
C SER A 78 -6.64 -9.93 -15.34
N LYS A 79 -6.90 -11.12 -15.88
CA LYS A 79 -8.09 -11.92 -15.55
C LYS A 79 -8.13 -12.35 -14.08
N ILE A 80 -7.13 -13.13 -13.63
CA ILE A 80 -7.05 -13.67 -12.27
C ILE A 80 -7.00 -12.54 -11.24
N MET A 81 -6.21 -11.51 -11.54
CA MET A 81 -6.06 -10.34 -10.69
C MET A 81 -7.33 -9.51 -10.62
N GLY A 82 -8.04 -9.37 -11.75
CA GLY A 82 -9.33 -8.67 -11.82
C GLY A 82 -10.41 -9.37 -11.00
N GLU A 83 -10.51 -10.70 -11.12
CA GLU A 83 -11.45 -11.52 -10.34
C GLU A 83 -11.18 -11.40 -8.83
N ALA A 84 -9.91 -11.54 -8.41
CA ALA A 84 -9.52 -11.37 -7.02
C ALA A 84 -9.79 -9.95 -6.49
N GLN A 85 -9.60 -8.94 -7.35
CA GLN A 85 -9.89 -7.55 -6.99
C GLN A 85 -11.38 -7.32 -6.79
N GLU A 86 -12.23 -7.79 -7.70
CA GLU A 86 -13.67 -7.59 -7.65
C GLU A 86 -14.29 -8.33 -6.46
N PHE A 87 -13.87 -9.58 -6.24
CA PHE A 87 -14.27 -10.35 -5.06
C PHE A 87 -13.89 -9.62 -3.77
N ALA A 88 -12.62 -9.27 -3.58
CA ALA A 88 -12.19 -8.65 -2.34
C ALA A 88 -12.79 -7.25 -2.14
N ARG A 89 -12.97 -6.48 -3.22
CA ARG A 89 -13.61 -5.16 -3.18
C ARG A 89 -15.08 -5.26 -2.75
N SER A 90 -15.85 -6.17 -3.33
CA SER A 90 -17.27 -6.34 -3.00
C SER A 90 -17.45 -6.74 -1.53
N GLN A 91 -16.65 -7.68 -1.04
CA GLN A 91 -16.68 -8.10 0.37
C GLN A 91 -16.32 -6.96 1.32
N LEU A 92 -15.28 -6.18 1.02
CA LEU A 92 -14.89 -5.03 1.86
C LEU A 92 -15.96 -3.92 1.87
N LEU A 93 -16.64 -3.69 0.75
CA LEU A 93 -17.77 -2.76 0.69
C LEU A 93 -18.95 -3.26 1.54
N ASN A 94 -19.29 -4.55 1.45
CA ASN A 94 -20.36 -5.15 2.26
C ASN A 94 -20.08 -4.99 3.76
N VAL A 95 -18.82 -5.17 4.18
CA VAL A 95 -18.43 -4.96 5.59
C VAL A 95 -18.62 -3.50 6.03
N LEU A 96 -18.41 -2.54 5.13
CA LEU A 96 -18.59 -1.12 5.42
C LEU A 96 -20.07 -0.70 5.46
N SER A 97 -20.92 -1.28 4.61
CA SER A 97 -22.33 -0.89 4.48
C SER A 97 -23.28 -1.68 5.37
N GLU A 98 -23.08 -2.99 5.47
CA GLU A 98 -24.02 -3.94 6.09
C GLU A 98 -23.41 -4.72 7.26
N GLY A 99 -22.09 -4.64 7.43
CA GLY A 99 -21.36 -5.36 8.46
C GLY A 99 -21.55 -4.79 9.87
N ASN A 100 -21.17 -5.58 10.88
CA ASN A 100 -21.13 -5.11 12.26
C ASN A 100 -19.97 -4.10 12.42
N PRO A 101 -20.24 -2.82 12.73
CA PRO A 101 -19.21 -1.79 12.80
C PRO A 101 -18.15 -2.06 13.88
N THR A 102 -18.46 -2.89 14.89
CA THR A 102 -17.49 -3.28 15.92
C THR A 102 -16.33 -4.10 15.36
N LEU A 103 -16.51 -4.79 14.23
CA LEU A 103 -15.45 -5.58 13.58
C LEU A 103 -14.36 -4.70 12.95
N LEU A 104 -14.66 -3.42 12.66
CA LEU A 104 -13.76 -2.46 12.03
C LEU A 104 -13.05 -1.53 13.02
N GLN A 105 -13.46 -1.52 14.29
CA GLN A 105 -12.84 -0.68 15.32
C GLN A 105 -11.41 -1.08 15.69
N PRO A 106 -11.07 -2.38 15.80
CA PRO A 106 -9.73 -2.79 16.21
C PRO A 106 -8.66 -2.25 15.27
N ASN A 107 -7.58 -1.71 15.83
CA ASN A 107 -6.40 -1.25 15.09
C ASN A 107 -6.71 -0.28 13.92
N ASN A 108 -7.79 0.51 14.02
CA ASN A 108 -8.25 1.42 12.97
C ASN A 108 -8.55 0.73 11.62
N LEU A 109 -8.98 -0.53 11.64
CA LEU A 109 -9.20 -1.33 10.44
C LEU A 109 -10.18 -0.65 9.47
N GLY A 110 -11.23 0.00 9.96
CA GLY A 110 -12.18 0.75 9.11
C GLY A 110 -11.53 1.88 8.30
N ILE A 111 -10.58 2.61 8.90
CA ILE A 111 -9.82 3.65 8.20
C ILE A 111 -8.93 3.01 7.12
N GLU A 112 -8.31 1.88 7.45
CA GLU A 112 -7.44 1.16 6.53
C GLU A 112 -8.20 0.61 5.30
N VAL A 113 -9.39 0.08 5.53
CA VAL A 113 -10.29 -0.43 4.47
C VAL A 113 -10.75 0.71 3.56
N ASN A 114 -11.30 1.79 4.12
CA ASN A 114 -11.73 2.96 3.34
C ASN A 114 -10.59 3.51 2.48
N PHE A 115 -9.42 3.73 3.09
CA PHE A 115 -8.26 4.24 2.37
C PHE A 115 -7.81 3.34 1.22
N ALA A 116 -7.84 2.02 1.42
CA ALA A 116 -7.46 1.09 0.36
C ALA A 116 -8.41 1.15 -0.83
N LEU A 117 -9.71 1.30 -0.57
CA LEU A 117 -10.76 1.36 -1.58
C LEU A 117 -10.79 2.72 -2.32
N GLU A 118 -10.51 3.83 -1.63
CA GLU A 118 -10.53 5.18 -2.19
C GLU A 118 -9.36 5.45 -3.15
N LEU A 119 -8.17 4.88 -2.90
CA LEU A 119 -6.95 5.35 -3.57
C LEU A 119 -6.45 4.43 -4.69
N PRO A 120 -6.11 5.00 -5.87
CA PRO A 120 -5.29 4.33 -6.87
C PRO A 120 -3.90 4.03 -6.29
N ARG A 121 -3.60 2.77 -5.94
CA ARG A 121 -2.35 2.42 -5.26
C ARG A 121 -1.10 2.70 -6.11
N GLN A 122 -1.26 2.90 -7.41
CA GLN A 122 -0.20 3.27 -8.34
C GLN A 122 0.12 4.77 -8.33
N GLY A 123 -0.78 5.65 -7.85
CA GLY A 123 -0.60 7.11 -7.92
C GLY A 123 0.05 7.75 -6.69
N LEU A 124 0.09 7.04 -5.55
CA LEU A 124 0.69 7.59 -4.33
C LEU A 124 2.21 7.47 -4.37
N LEU A 125 2.90 8.59 -4.20
CA LEU A 125 4.34 8.63 -3.94
C LEU A 125 4.65 7.74 -2.73
N PRO A 126 5.75 6.95 -2.74
CA PRO A 126 6.12 6.06 -1.64
C PRO A 126 6.05 6.74 -0.26
N ARG A 127 6.41 8.02 -0.19
CA ARG A 127 6.38 8.81 1.04
C ARG A 127 4.97 9.13 1.55
N LEU A 128 4.04 9.48 0.65
CA LEU A 128 2.64 9.69 1.04
C LEU A 128 1.99 8.40 1.53
N LYS A 129 2.38 7.25 0.95
CA LYS A 129 1.97 5.92 1.45
C LYS A 129 2.43 5.72 2.88
N THR A 130 3.71 5.97 3.18
CA THR A 130 4.27 5.79 4.53
C THR A 130 3.56 6.65 5.58
N ILE A 131 3.28 7.92 5.30
CA ILE A 131 2.58 8.82 6.23
C ILE A 131 1.17 8.30 6.54
N SER A 132 0.42 7.88 5.50
CA SER A 132 -0.91 7.32 5.68
C SER A 132 -0.88 6.04 6.52
N THR A 133 0.07 5.14 6.23
CA THR A 133 0.25 3.90 6.99
C THR A 133 0.61 4.16 8.47
N VAL A 134 1.47 5.14 8.76
CA VAL A 134 1.81 5.51 10.14
C VAL A 134 0.59 6.07 10.88
N ARG A 135 -0.25 6.86 10.22
CA ARG A 135 -1.51 7.36 10.80
C ARG A 135 -2.50 6.24 11.09
N GLN A 136 -2.61 5.26 10.19
CA GLN A 136 -3.48 4.10 10.36
C GLN A 136 -3.04 3.20 11.53
N LEU A 137 -1.74 3.03 11.71
CA LEU A 137 -1.20 2.18 12.77
C LEU A 137 -1.19 2.85 14.16
N TRP A 138 -1.52 4.15 14.28
CA TRP A 138 -1.48 4.89 15.55
C TRP A 138 -2.77 4.71 16.38
N PRO A 139 -2.71 4.46 17.71
CA PRO A 139 -1.54 4.54 18.60
C PRO A 139 -0.66 3.27 18.63
N GLY A 140 -1.06 2.23 17.92
CA GLY A 140 -0.39 0.93 17.90
C GLY A 140 -0.65 0.15 19.18
N ASN A 141 -0.51 -1.17 19.11
CA ASN A 141 -0.37 -2.01 20.30
C ASN A 141 1.10 -1.95 20.81
N GLU A 142 1.37 -2.56 21.96
CA GLU A 142 2.71 -2.57 22.57
C GLU A 142 3.81 -3.07 21.62
N SER A 143 3.51 -4.05 20.77
CA SER A 143 4.45 -4.60 19.79
C SER A 143 4.75 -3.64 18.64
N THR A 144 3.78 -2.81 18.24
CA THR A 144 3.91 -1.87 17.10
C THR A 144 4.46 -0.50 17.51
N ARG A 145 4.35 -0.13 18.79
CA ARG A 145 4.76 1.20 19.30
C ARG A 145 6.20 1.57 18.97
N LYS A 146 7.15 0.63 19.08
CA LYS A 146 8.57 0.87 18.76
C LYS A 146 8.77 1.19 17.27
N TYR A 147 8.09 0.47 16.39
CA TYR A 147 8.15 0.70 14.94
C TYR A 147 7.51 2.03 14.55
N LEU A 148 6.41 2.43 15.20
CA LEU A 148 5.79 3.75 14.97
C LEU A 148 6.70 4.89 15.38
N GLN A 149 7.38 4.74 16.53
CA GLN A 149 8.33 5.73 16.98
C GLN A 149 9.50 5.88 15.99
N LEU A 150 10.03 4.76 15.48
CA LEU A 150 11.07 4.78 14.46
C LEU A 150 10.58 5.46 13.17
N ALA A 151 9.39 5.10 12.67
CA ALA A 151 8.82 5.69 11.46
C ALA A 151 8.58 7.20 11.59
N LYS A 152 8.15 7.66 12.78
CA LYS A 152 7.99 9.09 13.07
C LYS A 152 9.33 9.84 13.02
N LEU A 153 10.37 9.28 13.63
CA LEU A 153 11.71 9.89 13.63
C LEU A 153 12.32 9.94 12.23
N ASP A 154 12.19 8.85 11.46
CA ASP A 154 12.65 8.81 10.06
C ASP A 154 11.95 9.87 9.20
N PHE A 155 10.63 9.99 9.34
CA PHE A 155 9.85 11.02 8.65
C PHE A 155 10.33 12.43 8.99
N GLN A 156 10.52 12.73 10.29
CA GLN A 156 11.00 14.05 10.73
C GLN A 156 12.40 14.36 10.20
N LYS A 157 13.30 13.37 10.18
CA LYS A 157 14.66 13.53 9.65
C LYS A 157 14.62 13.87 8.16
N LEU A 158 13.84 13.12 7.37
CA LEU A 158 13.71 13.35 5.94
C LEU A 158 13.00 14.67 5.63
N GLN A 159 11.99 15.05 6.40
CA GLN A 159 11.31 16.33 6.22
C GLN A 159 12.28 17.51 6.36
N LYS A 160 13.18 17.46 7.35
CA LYS A 160 14.23 18.48 7.51
C LYS A 160 15.19 18.51 6.33
N LEU A 161 15.60 17.34 5.84
CA LEU A 161 16.47 17.23 4.68
C LEU A 161 15.80 17.82 3.42
N TYR A 162 14.51 17.53 3.17
CA TYR A 162 13.77 18.12 2.07
C TYR A 162 13.61 19.64 2.18
N GLN A 163 13.47 20.17 3.41
CA GLN A 163 13.43 21.62 3.63
C GLN A 163 14.78 22.27 3.29
N GLN A 164 15.89 21.66 3.70
CA GLN A 164 17.23 22.13 3.37
C GLN A 164 17.49 22.11 1.86
N GLU A 165 17.17 21.01 1.19
CA GLU A 165 17.29 20.92 -0.28
C GLU A 165 16.44 21.99 -0.99
N LEU A 166 15.25 22.28 -0.47
CA LEU A 166 14.38 23.32 -1.03
C LEU A 166 14.98 24.73 -0.81
N GLU A 167 15.51 25.02 0.37
CA GLU A 167 16.19 26.28 0.69
C GLU A 167 17.43 26.50 -0.19
N GLU A 168 18.23 25.45 -0.41
CA GLU A 168 19.38 25.47 -1.32
C GLU A 168 18.95 25.70 -2.76
N PHE A 169 17.89 25.01 -3.22
CA PHE A 169 17.36 25.16 -4.56
C PHE A 169 16.78 26.57 -4.82
N GLU A 170 16.09 27.14 -3.83
CA GLU A 170 15.60 28.52 -3.90
C GLU A 170 16.73 29.55 -3.85
N SER A 171 17.75 29.33 -3.03
CA SER A 171 18.93 30.19 -2.93
C SER A 171 19.75 30.16 -4.23
N GLY A 172 19.93 28.99 -4.82
CA GLY A 172 20.58 28.81 -6.13
C GLY A 172 19.79 29.46 -7.27
N ARG A 173 18.46 29.39 -7.25
CA ARG A 173 17.61 30.12 -8.22
C ARG A 173 17.72 31.63 -8.05
N ARG A 174 17.81 32.17 -6.83
CA ARG A 174 18.04 33.61 -6.61
C ARG A 174 19.37 34.10 -7.19
N LEU A 175 20.40 33.25 -7.21
CA LEU A 175 21.71 33.57 -7.80
C LEU A 175 21.73 33.48 -9.34
N GLN A 176 20.80 32.74 -9.96
CA GLN A 176 20.74 32.52 -11.41
C GLN A 176 19.72 33.39 -12.16
N VAL A 177 18.99 34.30 -11.50
CA VAL A 177 18.17 35.30 -12.19
C VAL A 177 18.96 36.61 -12.31
N PRO A 178 19.66 36.89 -13.43
CA PRO A 178 20.13 38.25 -13.66
C PRO A 178 18.88 39.11 -13.85
N LEU A 179 18.72 40.08 -12.95
CA LEU A 179 17.88 41.25 -13.20
C LEU A 179 18.24 41.78 -14.60
N ARG A 180 17.37 41.54 -15.60
CA ARG A 180 17.33 42.37 -16.81
C ARG A 180 16.96 43.77 -16.33
N ARG A 181 17.95 44.53 -15.85
CA ARG A 181 17.88 45.97 -15.77
C ARG A 181 17.60 46.43 -17.19
N LYS A 182 16.38 46.90 -17.45
CA LYS A 182 16.10 47.77 -18.58
C LYS A 182 17.00 49.01 -18.42
N GLN A 183 18.22 48.94 -18.91
CA GLN A 183 18.84 50.13 -19.46
C GLN A 183 18.22 50.29 -20.85
N ASN A 184 17.44 51.35 -21.00
CA ASN A 184 17.55 52.30 -22.11
C ASN A 184 16.48 53.37 -21.92
N GLY A 185 16.80 54.34 -21.07
CA GLY A 185 16.38 55.72 -21.27
C GLY A 185 17.52 56.44 -22.01
N CYS A 186 17.27 56.79 -23.27
CA CYS A 186 17.86 57.89 -24.04
C CYS A 186 16.70 58.36 -24.93
N ILE A 187 15.94 59.41 -24.60
CA ILE A 187 16.25 60.85 -24.71
C ILE A 187 16.74 61.25 -26.12
N LEU A 188 15.82 61.91 -26.83
CA LEU A 188 15.95 62.99 -27.83
C LEU A 188 16.94 62.81 -29.00
N HIS A 189 16.38 62.65 -30.21
CA HIS A 189 16.40 63.71 -31.24
C HIS A 189 15.34 63.42 -32.32
#